data_AF-A0A1C7LRJ2-F1
#
_entry.id   AF-A0A1C7LRJ2-F1
#
_cell.length_a   1.000
_cell.length_b   1.000
_cell.length_c   1.000
_cell.angle_alpha   90.00
_cell.angle_beta   90.00
_cell.angle_gamma   90.00
#
_symmetry.space_group_name_H-M   'P 1'
#
loop_
_entity.id
_entity.type
_entity.pdbx_description
1 polymer ?
#
loop_
_entity_poly.entity_id
_entity_poly.type
_entity_poly.pdbx_seq_one_letter_code
_entity_poly.pdbx_strand_id
1 'polypeptide(L)'
;MVSSVRKSQDNRSSATSAKPAMAFAVALQILKVIVTRAEEDLSAMYPGVWSRVGSVLRAALSDGDAAFALRHREYSEPPSPVHSPRASAFALNGQSDDPFLSPADFRTQKRPRMIDYLTWSFVQWLCLRRSPLAIQMRAFVQEKVASLDQELSLQGTSVSFSTPRPRSRPISTIFSKPRRSMIGDATSSAASTPRSSTLLNSSISLPAFDDFGVRSSTPRKADDGGRQAGYALMPSPLTPSRRAARESGPKIVHLGPVSPSALGEASGRRSISPSGRGRSVLSALAVAAEMTVTSPILVRMTYRRIRIAQAVLGYAVLLPFWEGSGNSEDEEMVDGAVRAWTKADAVEAVMQETKDLMEEWREDYADVGDESAVLVDVEDSSDGTP
;
A
#
# COMPACT_ATOMS: atom_id res chain seq x y z
N MET A 1 -32.12 -39.10 -36.50
CA MET A 1 -31.00 -38.65 -35.64
C MET A 1 -30.75 -37.18 -35.94
N VAL A 2 -31.18 -36.29 -35.04
CA VAL A 2 -31.04 -34.84 -35.21
C VAL A 2 -29.80 -34.42 -34.42
N SER A 3 -28.74 -34.05 -35.14
CA SER A 3 -27.52 -33.50 -34.55
C SER A 3 -27.81 -32.09 -34.03
N SER A 4 -27.94 -31.97 -32.71
CA SER A 4 -27.99 -30.69 -32.01
C SER A 4 -26.65 -29.97 -32.15
N VAL A 5 -26.54 -29.06 -33.12
CA VAL A 5 -25.42 -28.13 -33.27
C VAL A 5 -25.38 -27.22 -32.05
N ARG A 6 -24.42 -27.47 -31.14
CA ARG A 6 -24.11 -26.59 -30.01
C ARG A 6 -23.54 -25.30 -30.56
N LYS A 7 -24.39 -24.27 -30.63
CA LYS A 7 -24.02 -22.89 -30.94
C LYS A 7 -23.08 -22.40 -29.84
N SER A 8 -21.77 -22.46 -30.09
CA SER A 8 -20.76 -21.79 -29.28
C SER A 8 -21.11 -20.31 -29.26
N GLN A 9 -21.62 -19.81 -28.12
CA GLN A 9 -21.61 -18.38 -27.86
C GLN A 9 -20.14 -18.01 -27.68
N ASP A 10 -19.52 -17.60 -28.78
CA ASP A 10 -18.26 -16.87 -28.77
C ASP A 10 -18.47 -15.66 -27.87
N ASN A 11 -17.97 -15.80 -26.66
CA ASN A 11 -18.01 -14.78 -25.62
C ASN A 11 -16.95 -13.75 -26.04
N ARG A 12 -17.29 -12.94 -27.06
CA ARG A 12 -16.51 -11.78 -27.46
C ARG A 12 -16.49 -10.87 -26.24
N SER A 13 -15.45 -11.02 -25.42
CA SER A 13 -15.13 -10.12 -24.34
C SER A 13 -15.08 -8.74 -24.98
N SER A 14 -16.09 -7.93 -24.67
CA SER A 14 -16.09 -6.54 -25.09
C SER A 14 -14.93 -5.88 -24.38
N ALA A 15 -13.77 -5.80 -25.04
CA ALA A 15 -12.59 -5.14 -24.52
C ALA A 15 -13.02 -3.73 -24.07
N THR A 16 -13.06 -3.53 -22.77
CA THR A 16 -13.47 -2.26 -22.17
C THR A 16 -12.50 -1.21 -22.69
N SER A 17 -13.00 -0.21 -23.42
CA SER A 17 -12.12 0.78 -24.04
C SER A 17 -11.24 1.45 -22.98
N ALA A 18 -9.92 1.39 -23.16
CA ALA A 18 -8.94 2.02 -22.26
C ALA A 18 -8.98 3.58 -22.30
N LYS A 19 -9.67 4.16 -23.28
CA LYS A 19 -9.72 5.62 -23.53
C LYS A 19 -10.11 6.44 -22.29
N PRO A 20 -11.15 6.09 -21.50
CA PRO A 20 -11.52 6.85 -20.32
C PRO A 20 -10.43 6.81 -19.24
N ALA A 21 -9.82 5.64 -19.02
CA ALA A 21 -8.75 5.49 -18.03
C ALA A 21 -7.51 6.30 -18.43
N MET A 22 -7.13 6.27 -19.71
CA MET A 22 -6.04 7.10 -20.24
C MET A 22 -6.36 8.60 -20.09
N ALA A 23 -7.58 9.04 -20.43
CA ALA A 23 -7.98 10.43 -20.27
C ALA A 23 -7.90 10.89 -18.81
N PHE A 24 -8.29 10.02 -17.87
CA PHE A 24 -8.15 10.29 -16.44
C PHE A 24 -6.68 10.38 -16.01
N ALA A 25 -5.83 9.45 -16.46
CA ALA A 25 -4.39 9.47 -16.17
C ALA A 25 -3.74 10.77 -16.67
N VAL A 26 -4.00 11.15 -17.93
CA VAL A 26 -3.48 12.39 -18.55
C VAL A 26 -4.00 13.63 -17.81
N ALA A 27 -5.28 13.67 -17.44
CA ALA A 27 -5.83 14.77 -16.66
C ALA A 27 -5.11 14.94 -15.32
N LEU A 28 -4.74 13.83 -14.66
CA LEU A 28 -3.97 13.87 -13.42
C LEU A 28 -2.54 14.40 -13.65
N GLN A 29 -1.88 14.04 -14.76
CA GLN A 29 -0.56 14.59 -15.10
C GLN A 29 -0.61 16.09 -15.40
N ILE A 30 -1.62 16.52 -16.17
CA ILE A 30 -1.86 17.96 -16.43
C ILE A 30 -2.06 18.71 -15.11
N LEU A 31 -2.83 18.15 -14.18
CA LEU A 31 -3.02 18.74 -12.87
C LEU A 31 -1.69 18.88 -12.10
N LYS A 32 -0.81 17.87 -12.09
CA LYS A 32 0.52 17.99 -11.47
C LYS A 32 1.33 19.15 -12.09
N VAL A 33 1.29 19.31 -13.41
CA VAL A 33 1.98 20.41 -14.11
C VAL A 33 1.39 21.77 -13.69
N ILE A 34 0.06 21.91 -13.71
CA ILE A 34 -0.63 23.15 -13.30
C ILE A 34 -0.26 23.50 -11.86
N VAL A 35 -0.35 22.55 -10.93
CA VAL A 35 0.01 22.81 -9.53
C VAL A 35 1.50 23.16 -9.39
N THR A 36 2.39 22.55 -10.17
CA THR A 36 3.82 22.87 -10.11
C THR A 36 4.16 24.27 -10.64
N ARG A 37 3.49 24.69 -11.72
CA ARG A 37 3.78 25.94 -12.43
C ARG A 37 3.02 27.14 -11.86
N ALA A 38 1.75 26.97 -11.52
CA ALA A 38 0.83 28.05 -11.19
C ALA A 38 0.45 28.11 -9.70
N GLU A 39 1.26 27.54 -8.79
CA GLU A 39 0.92 27.52 -7.36
C GLU A 39 0.75 28.92 -6.75
N GLU A 40 1.57 29.88 -7.15
CA GLU A 40 1.56 31.25 -6.63
C GLU A 40 0.31 31.99 -7.12
N ASP A 41 0.04 31.96 -8.42
CA ASP A 41 -1.12 32.60 -9.05
C ASP A 41 -2.44 32.02 -8.53
N LEU A 42 -2.54 30.69 -8.42
CA LEU A 42 -3.74 30.02 -7.89
C LEU A 42 -3.98 30.39 -6.42
N SER A 43 -2.92 30.53 -5.63
CA SER A 43 -3.03 30.93 -4.22
C SER A 43 -3.47 32.38 -4.08
N ALA A 44 -3.00 33.27 -4.96
CA ALA A 44 -3.37 34.69 -4.95
C ALA A 44 -4.81 34.92 -5.45
N MET A 45 -5.21 34.23 -6.52
CA MET A 45 -6.53 34.43 -7.15
C MET A 45 -7.66 33.71 -6.40
N TYR A 46 -7.40 32.54 -5.82
CA TYR A 46 -8.44 31.68 -5.25
C TYR A 46 -8.07 31.14 -3.87
N PRO A 47 -8.27 31.92 -2.79
CA PRO A 47 -8.12 31.42 -1.43
C PRO A 47 -8.97 30.16 -1.20
N GLY A 48 -8.35 29.09 -0.72
CA GLY A 48 -9.01 27.81 -0.46
C GLY A 48 -9.09 26.85 -1.67
N VAL A 49 -8.54 27.20 -2.84
CA VAL A 49 -8.46 26.30 -4.00
C VAL A 49 -7.81 24.95 -3.64
N TRP A 50 -6.75 24.98 -2.82
CA TRP A 50 -6.02 23.78 -2.40
C TRP A 50 -6.87 22.80 -1.60
N SER A 51 -7.77 23.29 -0.76
CA SER A 51 -8.68 22.44 0.02
C SER A 51 -9.67 21.73 -0.90
N ARG A 52 -10.21 22.45 -1.90
CA ARG A 52 -11.13 21.89 -2.90
C ARG A 52 -10.44 20.85 -3.77
N VAL A 53 -9.28 21.20 -4.33
CA VAL A 53 -8.46 20.28 -5.15
C VAL A 53 -8.07 19.05 -4.34
N GLY A 54 -7.61 19.22 -3.10
CA GLY A 54 -7.28 18.10 -2.21
C GLY A 54 -8.49 17.23 -1.86
N SER A 55 -9.69 17.81 -1.71
CA SER A 55 -10.92 17.04 -1.48
C SER A 55 -11.29 16.19 -2.70
N VAL A 56 -11.21 16.75 -3.90
CA VAL A 56 -11.48 16.02 -5.14
C VAL A 56 -10.46 14.91 -5.35
N LEU A 57 -9.17 15.18 -5.12
CA LEU A 57 -8.11 14.20 -5.27
C LEU A 57 -8.22 13.05 -4.27
N ARG A 58 -8.55 13.32 -3.00
CA ARG A 58 -8.80 12.27 -2.00
C ARG A 58 -9.94 11.34 -2.43
N ALA A 59 -11.01 11.90 -2.98
CA ALA A 59 -12.12 11.10 -3.49
C ALA A 59 -11.76 10.35 -4.79
N ALA A 60 -10.93 10.94 -5.65
CA ALA A 60 -10.55 10.32 -6.91
C ALA A 60 -9.50 9.21 -6.75
N LEU A 61 -8.64 9.30 -5.73
CA LEU A 61 -7.55 8.36 -5.45
C LEU A 61 -7.82 7.50 -4.21
N SER A 62 -9.06 7.50 -3.68
CA SER A 62 -9.42 6.72 -2.49
C SER A 62 -9.20 5.23 -2.68
N ASP A 63 -9.47 4.74 -3.89
CA ASP A 63 -9.52 3.31 -4.20
C ASP A 63 -8.13 2.72 -4.52
N GLY A 64 -7.13 3.58 -4.72
CA GLY A 64 -5.75 3.15 -4.97
C GLY A 64 -5.08 2.70 -3.68
N ASP A 65 -4.46 1.53 -3.71
CA ASP A 65 -3.74 0.94 -2.58
C ASP A 65 -2.44 0.28 -3.03
N ALA A 66 -1.79 -0.46 -2.13
CA ALA A 66 -0.61 -1.27 -2.45
C ALA A 66 -0.88 -2.77 -2.25
N ALA A 67 -2.13 -3.21 -2.42
CA ALA A 67 -2.51 -4.62 -2.25
C ALA A 67 -1.79 -5.52 -3.26
N PHE A 68 -1.40 -5.01 -4.43
CA PHE A 68 -0.56 -5.75 -5.37
C PHE A 68 0.83 -6.07 -4.79
N ALA A 69 1.38 -5.21 -3.93
CA ALA A 69 2.69 -5.42 -3.31
C ALA A 69 2.64 -6.45 -2.17
N LEU A 70 1.45 -6.71 -1.64
CA LEU A 70 1.22 -7.69 -0.60
C LEU A 70 1.39 -9.11 -1.12
N ARG A 71 2.16 -9.91 -0.38
CA ARG A 71 2.14 -11.36 -0.57
C ARG A 71 0.84 -11.87 0.00
N HIS A 72 -0.20 -11.91 -0.82
CA HIS A 72 -1.22 -12.92 -0.61
C HIS A 72 -0.46 -14.24 -0.59
N ARG A 73 -0.25 -14.78 0.61
CA ARG A 73 -0.10 -16.22 0.78
C ARG A 73 -1.37 -16.75 0.17
N GLU A 74 -1.33 -17.05 -1.11
CA GLU A 74 -2.14 -18.13 -1.65
C GLU A 74 -1.76 -19.28 -0.73
N TYR A 75 -2.58 -19.47 0.29
CA TYR A 75 -2.54 -20.64 1.15
C TYR A 75 -2.91 -21.77 0.21
N SER A 76 -1.97 -22.15 -0.67
CA SER A 76 -1.93 -23.49 -1.21
C SER A 76 -1.97 -24.35 0.04
N GLU A 77 -3.06 -25.11 0.19
CA GLU A 77 -3.15 -26.12 1.24
C GLU A 77 -1.80 -26.82 1.27
N PRO A 78 -1.11 -26.86 2.44
CA PRO A 78 0.24 -27.39 2.50
C PRO A 78 0.23 -28.72 1.76
N PRO A 79 1.05 -28.89 0.71
CA PRO A 79 0.98 -30.05 -0.16
C PRO A 79 0.93 -31.25 0.77
N SER A 80 -0.21 -31.96 0.74
CA SER A 80 -0.51 -32.96 1.76
C SER A 80 0.73 -33.84 1.89
N PRO A 81 1.27 -34.06 3.10
CA PRO A 81 2.58 -34.67 3.24
C PRO A 81 2.53 -36.05 2.61
N VAL A 82 3.06 -36.16 1.38
CA VAL A 82 3.10 -37.40 0.62
C VAL A 82 4.13 -38.27 1.30
N HIS A 83 3.67 -39.00 2.31
CA HIS A 83 4.44 -40.00 3.00
C HIS A 83 4.70 -41.14 2.01
N SER A 84 5.88 -41.15 1.41
CA SER A 84 6.52 -42.39 1.02
C SER A 84 8.02 -42.29 1.29
N PRO A 85 8.49 -42.79 2.45
CA PRO A 85 9.91 -43.03 2.64
C PRO A 85 10.28 -44.25 1.80
N ARG A 86 10.65 -44.04 0.53
CA ARG A 86 11.42 -45.05 -0.21
C ARG A 86 12.89 -44.79 0.06
N ALA A 87 13.43 -45.66 0.89
CA ALA A 87 14.83 -45.73 1.22
C ALA A 87 15.74 -45.85 -0.03
N SER A 88 16.96 -45.39 0.17
CA SER A 88 18.21 -45.76 -0.50
C SER A 88 18.43 -45.33 -1.96
N ALA A 89 19.22 -44.27 -2.13
CA ALA A 89 20.45 -44.34 -2.92
C ALA A 89 21.43 -43.26 -2.42
N PHE A 90 22.47 -43.69 -1.70
CA PHE A 90 23.66 -42.88 -1.47
C PHE A 90 24.39 -42.70 -2.82
N ALA A 91 24.24 -41.54 -3.44
CA ALA A 91 25.14 -41.09 -4.49
C ALA A 91 26.08 -40.04 -3.87
N LEU A 92 27.14 -40.51 -3.20
CA LEU A 92 28.39 -39.75 -3.14
C LEU A 92 28.98 -39.85 -4.55
N ASN A 93 28.93 -38.77 -5.32
CA ASN A 93 30.03 -38.29 -6.17
C ASN A 93 29.55 -37.20 -7.13
N GLY A 94 30.23 -36.05 -7.06
CA GLY A 94 30.35 -35.11 -8.18
C GLY A 94 29.30 -34.01 -8.21
N GLN A 95 29.65 -32.86 -7.61
CA GLN A 95 29.27 -31.54 -8.13
C GLN A 95 27.81 -31.41 -8.58
N SER A 96 26.90 -31.66 -7.65
CA SER A 96 25.46 -31.51 -7.84
C SER A 96 25.11 -30.03 -7.86
N ASP A 97 24.94 -29.50 -9.07
CA ASP A 97 23.94 -28.46 -9.35
C ASP A 97 22.60 -28.98 -8.81
N ASP A 98 22.29 -28.69 -7.54
CA ASP A 98 21.02 -29.06 -6.91
C ASP A 98 19.89 -28.30 -7.62
N PRO A 99 19.09 -28.92 -8.51
CA PRO A 99 17.99 -28.25 -9.21
C PRO A 99 16.78 -28.04 -8.26
N PHE A 100 16.87 -28.57 -7.04
CA PHE A 100 15.84 -28.51 -6.00
C PHE A 100 16.00 -27.31 -5.07
N LEU A 101 17.11 -26.57 -5.17
CA LEU A 101 17.09 -25.15 -4.82
C LEU A 101 16.44 -24.43 -6.00
N SER A 102 15.10 -24.51 -6.09
CA SER A 102 14.32 -23.79 -7.10
C SER A 102 14.92 -22.39 -7.24
N PRO A 103 15.45 -22.03 -8.43
CA PRO A 103 16.15 -20.78 -8.65
C PRO A 103 15.23 -19.70 -8.13
N ALA A 104 15.61 -19.11 -6.99
CA ALA A 104 14.73 -18.42 -6.05
C ALA A 104 13.65 -17.71 -6.83
N ASP A 105 12.44 -18.31 -6.89
CA ASP A 105 11.39 -17.93 -7.85
C ASP A 105 11.41 -16.43 -7.93
N PHE A 106 11.95 -15.94 -9.04
CA PHE A 106 12.17 -14.54 -9.28
C PHE A 106 10.75 -13.97 -9.28
N ARG A 107 10.31 -13.55 -8.09
CA ARG A 107 8.91 -13.32 -7.77
C ARG A 107 8.42 -12.32 -8.78
N THR A 108 7.61 -12.81 -9.71
CA THR A 108 7.02 -11.98 -10.75
C THR A 108 6.30 -10.85 -10.03
N GLN A 109 6.79 -9.62 -10.24
CA GLN A 109 6.21 -8.45 -9.61
C GLN A 109 4.73 -8.43 -10.00
N LYS A 110 3.87 -8.41 -8.99
CA LYS A 110 2.44 -8.31 -9.24
C LYS A 110 2.17 -6.97 -9.89
N ARG A 111 1.34 -7.00 -10.93
CA ARG A 111 0.99 -5.82 -11.71
C ARG A 111 0.03 -4.95 -10.89
N PRO A 112 0.35 -3.67 -10.64
CA PRO A 112 -0.56 -2.76 -9.97
C PRO A 112 -1.75 -2.46 -10.88
N ARG A 113 -2.89 -2.09 -10.29
CA ARG A 113 -3.96 -1.47 -11.06
C ARG A 113 -3.52 -0.07 -11.50
N MET A 114 -4.12 0.46 -12.56
CA MET A 114 -3.86 1.82 -13.01
C MET A 114 -4.12 2.82 -11.87
N ILE A 115 -5.22 2.66 -11.11
CA ILE A 115 -5.50 3.53 -9.97
C ILE A 115 -4.43 3.45 -8.87
N ASP A 116 -3.84 2.27 -8.64
CA ASP A 116 -2.75 2.08 -7.68
C ASP A 116 -1.51 2.83 -8.17
N TYR A 117 -1.14 2.65 -9.44
CA TYR A 117 -0.03 3.38 -10.09
C TYR A 117 -0.19 4.90 -9.94
N LEU A 118 -1.36 5.43 -10.32
CA LEU A 118 -1.63 6.87 -10.31
C LEU A 118 -1.58 7.43 -8.89
N THR A 119 -2.10 6.68 -7.91
CA THR A 119 -2.07 7.05 -6.50
C THR A 119 -0.64 7.16 -6.00
N TRP A 120 0.19 6.13 -6.20
CA TRP A 120 1.57 6.13 -5.72
C TRP A 120 2.47 7.11 -6.48
N SER A 121 2.20 7.34 -7.75
CA SER A 121 2.83 8.40 -8.52
C SER A 121 2.51 9.79 -7.95
N PHE A 122 1.25 10.04 -7.62
CA PHE A 122 0.84 11.31 -7.01
C PHE A 122 1.43 11.50 -5.62
N VAL A 123 1.45 10.44 -4.79
CA VAL A 123 2.08 10.45 -3.46
C VAL A 123 3.57 10.77 -3.56
N GLN A 124 4.32 10.12 -4.47
CA GLN A 124 5.74 10.43 -4.69
C GLN A 124 5.92 11.92 -5.03
N TRP A 125 5.15 12.43 -5.99
CA TRP A 125 5.24 13.84 -6.40
C TRP A 125 4.98 14.79 -5.22
N LEU A 126 3.97 14.51 -4.39
CA LEU A 126 3.69 15.29 -3.17
C LEU A 126 4.83 15.22 -2.14
N CYS A 127 5.46 14.06 -1.99
CA CYS A 127 6.57 13.86 -1.07
C CYS A 127 7.84 14.61 -1.52
N LEU A 128 8.12 14.65 -2.82
CA LEU A 128 9.34 15.25 -3.37
C LEU A 128 9.19 16.74 -3.68
N ARG A 129 7.98 17.25 -3.87
CA ARG A 129 7.71 18.66 -4.19
C ARG A 129 6.90 19.36 -3.11
N ARG A 130 7.51 20.36 -2.47
CA ARG A 130 6.83 21.23 -1.49
C ARG A 130 5.78 22.11 -2.17
N SER A 131 4.50 21.76 -2.06
CA SER A 131 3.37 22.55 -2.57
C SER A 131 2.32 22.80 -1.48
N PRO A 132 1.48 23.85 -1.59
CA PRO A 132 0.35 24.03 -0.67
C PRO A 132 -0.61 22.83 -0.66
N LEU A 133 -0.72 22.14 -1.78
CA LEU A 133 -1.51 20.91 -1.90
C LEU A 133 -0.96 19.77 -1.04
N ALA A 134 0.36 19.66 -0.87
CA ALA A 134 0.98 18.66 0.00
C ALA A 134 0.52 18.78 1.46
N ILE A 135 0.23 20.01 1.94
CA ILE A 135 -0.31 20.23 3.28
C ILE A 135 -1.75 19.66 3.37
N GLN A 136 -2.58 19.93 2.36
CA GLN A 136 -3.98 19.47 2.33
C GLN A 136 -4.09 17.95 2.17
N MET A 137 -3.14 17.34 1.47
CA MET A 137 -3.08 15.90 1.22
C MET A 137 -2.27 15.13 2.26
N ARG A 138 -1.66 15.80 3.24
CA ARG A 138 -0.75 15.17 4.21
C ARG A 138 -1.37 13.98 4.93
N ALA A 139 -2.60 14.13 5.43
CA ALA A 139 -3.31 13.05 6.13
C ALA A 139 -3.55 11.85 5.21
N PHE A 140 -3.92 12.09 3.94
CA PHE A 140 -4.12 11.02 2.95
C PHE A 140 -2.82 10.26 2.66
N VAL A 141 -1.71 10.97 2.49
CA VAL A 141 -0.40 10.34 2.26
C VAL A 141 0.02 9.48 3.46
N GLN A 142 -0.15 10.01 4.68
CA GLN A 142 0.16 9.28 5.91
C GLN A 142 -0.74 8.05 6.08
N GLU A 143 -2.04 8.18 5.79
CA GLU A 143 -2.99 7.06 5.83
C GLU A 143 -2.58 5.95 4.87
N LYS A 144 -2.30 6.26 3.60
CA LYS A 144 -1.91 5.26 2.59
C LYS A 144 -0.62 4.52 2.97
N VAL A 145 0.39 5.23 3.45
CA VAL A 145 1.65 4.60 3.86
C VAL A 145 1.49 3.81 5.16
N ALA A 146 0.72 4.29 6.13
CA ALA A 146 0.44 3.59 7.38
C ALA A 146 -0.37 2.30 7.16
N SER A 147 -1.39 2.33 6.28
CA SER A 147 -2.17 1.15 5.91
C SER A 147 -1.28 0.06 5.30
N LEU A 148 -0.40 0.44 4.37
CA LEU A 148 0.56 -0.49 3.78
C LEU A 148 1.52 -1.09 4.83
N ASP A 149 2.06 -0.25 5.72
CA ASP A 149 2.96 -0.69 6.80
C ASP A 149 2.27 -1.70 7.74
N GLN A 150 1.01 -1.43 8.10
CA GLN A 150 0.19 -2.34 8.90
C GLN A 150 -0.04 -3.67 8.19
N GLU A 151 -0.39 -3.65 6.90
CA GLU A 151 -0.62 -4.86 6.10
C GLU A 151 0.65 -5.71 5.95
N LEU A 152 1.80 -5.07 5.72
CA LEU A 152 3.09 -5.75 5.64
C LEU A 152 3.51 -6.34 6.99
N SER A 153 3.25 -5.61 8.09
CA SER A 153 3.49 -6.07 9.45
C SER A 153 2.65 -7.31 9.78
N LEU A 154 1.38 -7.34 9.36
CA LEU A 154 0.48 -8.49 9.54
C LEU A 154 0.93 -9.73 8.76
N GLN A 155 1.59 -9.55 7.62
CA GLN A 155 2.11 -10.68 6.84
C GLN A 155 3.33 -11.36 7.48
N GLY A 156 3.89 -10.77 8.56
CA GLY A 156 5.14 -11.24 9.12
C GLY A 156 6.30 -11.10 8.13
N THR A 157 6.13 -10.26 7.09
CA THR A 157 7.19 -9.89 6.16
C THR A 157 8.07 -8.83 6.82
N SER A 158 8.45 -9.04 8.09
CA SER A 158 9.65 -8.43 8.62
C SER A 158 10.81 -9.18 7.96
N VAL A 159 11.09 -8.84 6.72
CA VAL A 159 12.42 -9.06 6.18
C VAL A 159 13.34 -8.26 7.08
N SER A 160 13.92 -8.94 8.06
CA SER A 160 14.99 -8.43 8.90
C SER A 160 16.21 -8.23 7.99
N PHE A 161 16.12 -7.29 7.05
CA PHE A 161 17.29 -6.68 6.46
C PHE A 161 17.93 -5.93 7.60
N SER A 162 18.87 -6.62 8.26
CA SER A 162 19.78 -6.07 9.22
C SER A 162 20.64 -5.04 8.51
N THR A 163 20.11 -3.86 8.21
CA THR A 163 20.93 -2.66 8.18
C THR A 163 21.70 -2.67 9.51
N PRO A 164 23.05 -2.65 9.50
CA PRO A 164 23.85 -2.74 10.70
C PRO A 164 23.66 -1.46 11.51
N ARG A 165 22.55 -1.40 12.26
CA ARG A 165 22.32 -0.34 13.24
C ARG A 165 23.43 -0.48 14.28
N PRO A 166 24.21 0.57 14.58
CA PRO A 166 25.30 0.46 15.53
C PRO A 166 24.75 0.10 16.92
N ARG A 167 24.95 -1.16 17.32
CA ARG A 167 24.92 -1.69 18.69
C ARG A 167 23.98 -0.96 19.67
N SER A 168 22.66 -1.00 19.45
CA SER A 168 21.73 -0.91 20.58
C SER A 168 21.54 -2.31 21.14
N ARG A 169 22.01 -2.48 22.38
CA ARG A 169 22.11 -3.72 23.13
C ARG A 169 20.85 -4.61 23.00
N PRO A 170 21.02 -5.94 22.92
CA PRO A 170 19.90 -6.86 22.86
C PRO A 170 18.99 -6.69 24.07
N ILE A 171 17.70 -6.43 23.82
CA ILE A 171 16.67 -6.51 24.85
C ILE A 171 16.53 -7.99 25.19
N SER A 172 17.03 -8.37 26.36
CA SER A 172 16.90 -9.71 26.89
C SER A 172 15.42 -10.07 27.01
N THR A 173 15.06 -11.18 26.37
CA THR A 173 13.79 -11.86 26.48
C THR A 173 13.42 -12.09 27.95
N ILE A 174 12.24 -11.62 28.38
CA ILE A 174 11.73 -11.63 29.76
C ILE A 174 11.32 -13.06 30.21
N PHE A 175 11.76 -14.11 29.49
CA PHE A 175 11.43 -15.50 29.79
C PHE A 175 12.65 -16.43 29.88
N SER A 176 13.87 -15.90 29.95
CA SER A 176 15.02 -16.68 30.41
C SER A 176 14.96 -16.80 31.93
N LYS A 177 14.34 -17.90 32.41
CA LYS A 177 14.44 -18.33 33.80
C LYS A 177 15.91 -18.33 34.21
N PRO A 178 16.31 -17.56 35.24
CA PRO A 178 17.67 -17.60 35.76
C PRO A 178 17.93 -19.02 36.29
N ARG A 179 18.72 -19.81 35.57
CA ARG A 179 19.34 -20.99 36.15
C ARG A 179 20.34 -20.44 37.18
N ARG A 180 19.96 -20.56 38.46
CA ARG A 180 20.85 -20.37 39.61
C ARG A 180 22.13 -21.18 39.39
N SER A 181 23.19 -20.52 38.96
CA SER A 181 24.54 -21.01 39.21
C SER A 181 24.83 -20.72 40.67
N MET A 182 24.84 -21.78 41.49
CA MET A 182 25.53 -21.74 42.79
C MET A 182 27.05 -21.76 42.53
N ILE A 183 27.83 -21.32 43.54
CA ILE A 183 29.29 -21.07 43.56
C ILE A 183 29.59 -19.58 43.29
N GLY A 184 30.14 -18.78 44.21
CA GLY A 184 30.59 -19.01 45.57
C GLY A 184 31.15 -17.70 46.14
N ASP A 185 30.99 -17.55 47.45
CA ASP A 185 31.68 -16.67 48.39
C ASP A 185 31.46 -15.14 48.48
N ALA A 186 31.22 -14.79 49.75
CA ALA A 186 31.63 -13.61 50.50
C ALA A 186 30.93 -12.25 50.31
N THR A 187 30.03 -12.02 51.28
CA THR A 187 29.90 -10.81 52.11
C THR A 187 29.81 -9.45 51.40
N SER A 188 28.59 -8.91 51.37
CA SER A 188 28.24 -7.62 52.03
C SER A 188 27.13 -6.87 51.28
N SER A 189 26.16 -6.40 52.06
CA SER A 189 25.39 -5.16 51.89
C SER A 189 24.25 -5.04 50.87
N ALA A 190 23.06 -4.86 51.46
CA ALA A 190 22.03 -3.87 51.11
C ALA A 190 21.28 -3.98 49.77
N ALA A 191 20.00 -4.34 49.91
CA ALA A 191 18.84 -3.92 49.11
C ALA A 191 19.12 -2.96 47.94
N SER A 192 19.33 -3.51 46.75
CA SER A 192 19.28 -2.77 45.48
C SER A 192 17.84 -2.81 44.95
N THR A 193 17.10 -1.74 45.18
CA THR A 193 15.89 -1.42 44.42
C THR A 193 16.33 -0.77 43.11
N PRO A 194 15.82 -1.17 41.93
CA PRO A 194 16.13 -0.46 40.70
C PRO A 194 15.36 0.85 40.69
N ARG A 195 15.96 1.89 41.28
CA ARG A 195 15.72 3.29 40.95
C ARG A 195 16.67 3.69 39.81
N SER A 196 16.20 3.59 38.58
CA SER A 196 16.80 4.21 37.39
C SER A 196 15.82 4.07 36.24
N SER A 197 15.55 5.04 35.38
CA SER A 197 15.99 6.44 35.28
C SER A 197 15.26 7.00 34.06
N THR A 198 14.31 7.91 34.24
CA THR A 198 13.73 8.71 33.14
C THR A 198 14.40 10.07 33.14
N LEU A 199 15.62 10.12 32.61
CA LEU A 199 16.28 11.36 32.22
C LEU A 199 16.91 11.13 30.85
N LEU A 200 16.11 11.32 29.81
CA LEU A 200 16.62 11.77 28.53
C LEU A 200 16.10 13.18 28.31
N ASN A 201 16.97 14.11 28.72
CA ASN A 201 17.04 15.46 28.22
C ASN A 201 17.24 15.40 26.70
N SER A 202 16.32 15.94 25.93
CA SER A 202 16.49 16.17 24.50
C SER A 202 16.02 17.59 24.22
N SER A 203 16.88 18.53 24.57
CA SER A 203 16.87 19.89 24.04
C SER A 203 17.07 19.84 22.53
N ILE A 204 15.96 19.87 21.78
CA ILE A 204 15.94 20.35 20.40
C ILE A 204 15.37 21.77 20.47
N SER A 205 16.27 22.74 20.37
CA SER A 205 15.96 24.14 20.13
C SER A 205 15.19 24.27 18.82
N LEU A 206 13.87 24.39 18.91
CA LEU A 206 13.06 24.97 17.83
C LEU A 206 13.38 26.47 17.76
N PRO A 207 13.55 27.07 16.57
CA PRO A 207 13.57 28.52 16.46
C PRO A 207 12.18 29.02 16.88
N ALA A 208 12.16 29.81 17.96
CA ALA A 208 10.99 30.58 18.35
C ALA A 208 10.68 31.56 17.22
N PHE A 209 9.61 31.29 16.47
CA PHE A 209 8.88 32.34 15.77
C PHE A 209 8.07 33.07 16.82
N ASP A 210 8.64 34.17 17.29
CA ASP A 210 7.91 35.19 18.03
C ASP A 210 7.02 35.97 17.06
N ASP A 211 5.94 36.49 17.63
CA ASP A 211 5.10 37.55 17.10
C ASP A 211 4.14 37.23 15.93
N PHE A 212 2.92 36.80 16.29
CA PHE A 212 1.72 37.61 16.06
C PHE A 212 0.57 37.06 16.92
N GLY A 213 0.08 37.92 17.81
CA GLY A 213 -0.83 37.56 18.89
C GLY A 213 -2.15 36.95 18.43
N VAL A 214 -2.47 35.76 18.95
CA VAL A 214 -3.84 35.31 19.13
C VAL A 214 -3.97 34.82 20.56
N ARG A 215 -4.67 35.61 21.37
CA ARG A 215 -5.02 35.31 22.76
C ARG A 215 -5.92 34.07 22.79
N SER A 216 -5.34 32.88 22.94
CA SER A 216 -6.06 31.69 23.35
C SER A 216 -6.26 31.74 24.87
N SER A 217 -7.47 32.14 25.26
CA SER A 217 -7.94 32.14 26.64
C SER A 217 -8.09 30.70 27.15
N THR A 218 -7.05 30.19 27.81
CA THR A 218 -7.18 29.03 28.70
C THR A 218 -7.43 29.53 30.13
N PRO A 219 -8.46 29.03 30.83
CA PRO A 219 -8.77 29.49 32.17
C PRO A 219 -7.74 28.93 33.15
N ARG A 220 -6.78 29.76 33.58
CA ARG A 220 -5.97 29.49 34.76
C ARG A 220 -6.85 29.66 35.99
N LYS A 221 -7.28 28.52 36.55
CA LYS A 221 -7.94 28.45 37.84
C LYS A 221 -6.91 28.80 38.91
N ALA A 222 -7.09 29.97 39.52
CA ALA A 222 -6.28 30.46 40.63
C ALA A 222 -6.44 29.55 41.85
N ASP A 223 -5.35 29.57 42.61
CA ASP A 223 -5.06 28.91 43.87
C ASP A 223 -6.14 29.19 44.92
N ASP A 224 -6.71 28.13 45.51
CA ASP A 224 -6.97 28.09 46.95
C ASP A 224 -7.42 26.68 47.36
N GLY A 225 -6.72 26.15 48.38
CA GLY A 225 -7.25 25.16 49.32
C GLY A 225 -7.55 23.75 48.80
N GLY A 226 -6.56 22.85 48.92
CA GLY A 226 -6.80 21.42 49.17
C GLY A 226 -7.15 20.57 47.93
N ARG A 227 -6.15 20.11 47.19
CA ARG A 227 -6.32 19.07 46.17
C ARG A 227 -5.68 17.76 46.63
N GLN A 228 -6.53 16.80 47.00
CA GLN A 228 -6.16 15.40 47.16
C GLN A 228 -5.54 14.85 45.86
N ALA A 229 -4.47 14.07 46.00
CA ALA A 229 -3.88 13.31 44.90
C ALA A 229 -4.88 12.23 44.43
N GLY A 230 -5.56 12.49 43.32
CA GLY A 230 -6.51 11.57 42.69
C GLY A 230 -5.83 10.42 41.97
N TYR A 231 -5.20 9.50 42.72
CA TYR A 231 -5.01 8.13 42.27
C TYR A 231 -6.24 7.32 42.70
N ALA A 232 -7.38 7.59 42.08
CA ALA A 232 -8.51 6.68 42.14
C ALA A 232 -8.19 5.49 41.24
N LEU A 233 -7.58 4.47 41.85
CA LEU A 233 -7.52 3.10 41.36
C LEU A 233 -8.95 2.67 41.02
N MET A 234 -9.30 2.71 39.74
CA MET A 234 -10.49 2.00 39.26
C MET A 234 -10.24 0.51 39.48
N PRO A 235 -11.08 -0.20 40.25
CA PRO A 235 -10.98 -1.65 40.38
C PRO A 235 -11.30 -2.28 39.02
N SER A 236 -10.45 -3.23 38.61
CA SER A 236 -10.60 -4.04 37.41
C SER A 236 -12.03 -4.59 37.25
N PRO A 237 -12.56 -4.71 36.02
CA PRO A 237 -13.84 -5.33 35.79
C PRO A 237 -13.78 -6.80 36.19
N LEU A 238 -14.65 -7.16 37.14
CA LEU A 238 -14.91 -8.50 37.62
C LEU A 238 -15.23 -9.43 36.44
N THR A 239 -14.45 -10.51 36.33
CA THR A 239 -14.71 -11.67 35.48
C THR A 239 -16.10 -12.24 35.81
N PRO A 240 -17.01 -12.47 34.82
CA PRO A 240 -18.31 -13.02 35.13
C PRO A 240 -18.18 -14.51 35.49
N SER A 241 -18.44 -14.79 36.77
CA SER A 241 -18.55 -16.13 37.34
C SER A 241 -19.69 -16.91 36.67
N ARG A 242 -19.32 -17.99 35.97
CA ARG A 242 -20.24 -19.06 35.55
C ARG A 242 -20.75 -19.78 36.80
N ARG A 243 -21.95 -19.45 37.28
CA ARG A 243 -22.90 -20.39 37.93
C ARG A 243 -24.12 -19.63 38.47
N ALA A 244 -25.19 -19.59 37.69
CA ALA A 244 -26.56 -19.83 38.15
C ALA A 244 -27.50 -19.68 36.95
N ALA A 245 -28.12 -20.79 36.57
CA ALA A 245 -29.24 -20.82 35.65
C ALA A 245 -30.48 -20.17 36.29
N ARG A 246 -31.26 -19.43 35.50
CA ARG A 246 -32.71 -19.67 35.26
C ARG A 246 -33.31 -18.56 34.40
N GLU A 247 -33.62 -18.95 33.17
CA GLU A 247 -34.88 -18.75 32.43
C GLU A 247 -35.52 -17.34 32.34
N SER A 248 -35.66 -16.89 31.08
CA SER A 248 -36.54 -15.83 30.57
C SER A 248 -36.12 -14.36 30.78
N GLY A 249 -34.97 -13.98 30.20
CA GLY A 249 -34.63 -12.60 29.91
C GLY A 249 -34.41 -12.38 28.39
N PRO A 250 -34.61 -11.16 27.86
CA PRO A 250 -34.38 -10.88 26.44
C PRO A 250 -32.95 -11.27 26.06
N LYS A 251 -32.83 -12.08 25.01
CA LYS A 251 -31.56 -12.64 24.51
C LYS A 251 -30.61 -11.50 24.18
N ILE A 252 -29.67 -11.22 25.08
CA ILE A 252 -28.58 -10.29 24.81
C ILE A 252 -27.73 -10.95 23.72
N VAL A 253 -27.97 -10.55 22.48
CA VAL A 253 -27.11 -10.86 21.34
C VAL A 253 -25.78 -10.19 21.63
N HIS A 254 -24.77 -11.00 21.91
CA HIS A 254 -23.41 -10.52 22.16
C HIS A 254 -22.88 -9.93 20.85
N LEU A 255 -23.03 -8.62 20.68
CA LEU A 255 -22.34 -7.84 19.67
C LEU A 255 -20.86 -7.78 20.09
N GLY A 256 -20.15 -8.91 19.96
CA GLY A 256 -18.70 -8.83 19.82
C GLY A 256 -18.37 -7.89 18.66
N PRO A 257 -17.15 -7.33 18.58
CA PRO A 257 -16.73 -6.54 17.44
C PRO A 257 -16.90 -7.40 16.18
N VAL A 258 -18.04 -7.25 15.52
CA VAL A 258 -18.25 -7.67 14.14
C VAL A 258 -17.27 -6.83 13.38
N SER A 259 -16.11 -7.40 13.08
CA SER A 259 -15.21 -6.83 12.08
C SER A 259 -16.11 -6.56 10.88
N PRO A 260 -16.37 -5.29 10.49
CA PRO A 260 -17.09 -5.03 9.28
C PRO A 260 -16.13 -5.44 8.17
N SER A 261 -16.19 -6.72 7.77
CA SER A 261 -15.70 -7.09 6.45
C SER A 261 -16.54 -6.29 5.46
N ALA A 262 -15.93 -5.21 4.97
CA ALA A 262 -16.20 -4.58 3.69
C ALA A 262 -17.68 -4.29 3.36
N LEU A 263 -18.42 -3.68 4.29
CA LEU A 263 -19.60 -2.91 3.93
C LEU A 263 -19.34 -1.44 4.29
N GLY A 264 -18.80 -0.70 3.32
CA GLY A 264 -18.62 0.74 3.43
C GLY A 264 -19.99 1.42 3.57
N GLU A 265 -20.24 2.01 4.73
CA GLU A 265 -21.17 3.13 4.87
C GLU A 265 -20.45 4.36 4.28
N ALA A 266 -20.77 4.74 3.04
CA ALA A 266 -21.96 5.49 2.65
C ALA A 266 -21.89 6.98 3.04
N SER A 267 -21.16 7.73 2.22
CA SER A 267 -21.68 9.03 1.79
C SER A 267 -22.71 8.79 0.69
N GLY A 268 -23.97 8.58 1.08
CA GLY A 268 -25.17 8.96 0.33
C GLY A 268 -25.33 8.57 -1.15
N ARG A 269 -24.83 7.42 -1.62
CA ARG A 269 -25.20 6.92 -2.96
C ARG A 269 -26.37 5.96 -2.85
N ARG A 270 -27.54 6.45 -3.28
CA ARG A 270 -28.77 5.68 -3.46
C ARG A 270 -28.45 4.37 -4.19
N SER A 271 -28.87 3.25 -3.63
CA SER A 271 -28.89 1.96 -4.30
C SER A 271 -29.79 2.06 -5.54
N ILE A 272 -29.16 2.19 -6.70
CA ILE A 272 -29.85 2.06 -7.99
C ILE A 272 -29.83 0.57 -8.30
N SER A 273 -30.99 -0.06 -8.22
CA SER A 273 -31.19 -1.46 -8.59
C SER A 273 -30.66 -1.75 -10.01
N PRO A 274 -30.04 -2.91 -10.26
CA PRO A 274 -29.44 -3.27 -11.55
C PRO A 274 -30.50 -3.80 -12.52
N SER A 275 -31.55 -3.01 -12.77
CA SER A 275 -32.67 -3.41 -13.63
C SER A 275 -33.06 -2.26 -14.55
N GLY A 276 -32.14 -1.92 -15.45
CA GLY A 276 -32.41 -1.02 -16.55
C GLY A 276 -31.28 -1.11 -17.56
N ARG A 277 -31.58 -1.54 -18.79
CA ARG A 277 -30.69 -1.65 -19.96
C ARG A 277 -30.16 -0.28 -20.45
N GLY A 278 -29.88 0.65 -19.55
CA GLY A 278 -29.12 1.84 -19.85
C GLY A 278 -27.64 1.46 -19.83
N ARG A 279 -26.95 1.65 -20.95
CA ARG A 279 -25.50 1.57 -21.09
C ARG A 279 -24.88 2.60 -20.13
N SER A 280 -24.76 2.24 -18.85
CA SER A 280 -24.15 3.08 -17.81
C SER A 280 -22.71 3.27 -18.24
N VAL A 281 -22.40 4.47 -18.73
CA VAL A 281 -21.05 4.85 -19.11
C VAL A 281 -20.22 4.70 -17.84
N LEU A 282 -19.43 3.64 -17.75
CA LEU A 282 -18.52 3.44 -16.64
C LEU A 282 -17.69 4.72 -16.50
N SER A 283 -17.70 5.31 -15.31
CA SER A 283 -16.89 6.49 -15.03
C SER A 283 -15.44 6.18 -15.40
N ALA A 284 -14.73 7.15 -15.96
CA ALA A 284 -13.30 7.00 -16.27
C ALA A 284 -12.48 6.46 -15.08
N LEU A 285 -12.89 6.85 -13.86
CA LEU A 285 -12.32 6.36 -12.60
C LEU A 285 -12.60 4.87 -12.37
N ALA A 286 -13.82 4.40 -12.64
CA ALA A 286 -14.17 2.99 -12.50
C ALA A 286 -13.37 2.12 -13.48
N VAL A 287 -13.22 2.57 -14.73
CA VAL A 287 -12.40 1.87 -15.73
C VAL A 287 -10.92 1.85 -15.29
N ALA A 288 -10.39 2.96 -14.77
CA ALA A 288 -9.03 3.01 -14.23
C ALA A 288 -8.84 2.14 -12.98
N ALA A 289 -9.89 1.91 -12.19
CA ALA A 289 -9.83 1.04 -11.03
C ALA A 289 -9.78 -0.46 -11.41
N GLU A 290 -10.30 -0.83 -12.58
CA GLU A 290 -10.29 -2.21 -13.08
C GLU A 290 -9.07 -2.51 -13.96
N MET A 291 -8.52 -1.49 -14.62
CA MET A 291 -7.40 -1.65 -15.53
C MET A 291 -6.09 -1.97 -14.80
N THR A 292 -5.30 -2.89 -15.35
CA THR A 292 -3.98 -3.26 -14.80
C THR A 292 -2.85 -2.70 -15.66
N VAL A 293 -1.73 -2.37 -15.02
CA VAL A 293 -0.51 -1.90 -15.68
C VAL A 293 0.30 -3.11 -16.13
N THR A 294 0.53 -3.23 -17.43
CA THR A 294 1.28 -4.28 -18.10
C THR A 294 2.77 -3.95 -18.25
N SER A 295 3.13 -2.67 -18.42
CA SER A 295 4.53 -2.27 -18.65
C SER A 295 5.41 -2.58 -17.44
N PRO A 296 6.49 -3.37 -17.63
CA PRO A 296 7.41 -3.70 -16.54
C PRO A 296 8.14 -2.47 -15.99
N ILE A 297 8.32 -1.42 -16.81
CA ILE A 297 8.93 -0.16 -16.38
C ILE A 297 8.00 0.54 -15.38
N LEU A 298 6.71 0.66 -15.72
CA LEU A 298 5.71 1.30 -14.86
C LEU A 298 5.49 0.52 -13.56
N VAL A 299 5.49 -0.82 -13.62
CA VAL A 299 5.43 -1.69 -12.45
C VAL A 299 6.60 -1.38 -11.52
N ARG A 300 7.85 -1.46 -12.01
CA ARG A 300 9.06 -1.15 -11.20
C ARG A 300 9.03 0.25 -10.61
N MET A 301 8.63 1.24 -11.40
CA MET A 301 8.47 2.62 -10.95
C MET A 301 7.46 2.76 -9.81
N THR A 302 6.36 1.99 -9.83
CA THR A 302 5.36 1.99 -8.75
C THR A 302 5.95 1.48 -7.44
N TYR A 303 6.69 0.36 -7.47
CA TYR A 303 7.39 -0.14 -6.28
C TYR A 303 8.41 0.87 -5.75
N ARG A 304 9.16 1.52 -6.64
CA ARG A 304 10.13 2.56 -6.26
C ARG A 304 9.46 3.78 -5.63
N ARG A 305 8.33 4.23 -6.18
CA ARG A 305 7.52 5.33 -5.64
C ARG A 305 7.05 5.07 -4.21
N ILE A 306 6.57 3.87 -3.95
CA ILE A 306 6.16 3.46 -2.61
C ILE A 306 7.34 3.56 -1.63
N ARG A 307 8.52 3.06 -2.02
CA ARG A 307 9.72 3.12 -1.18
C ARG A 307 10.15 4.56 -0.88
N ILE A 308 10.10 5.44 -1.88
CA ILE A 308 10.36 6.88 -1.69
C ILE A 308 9.38 7.46 -0.66
N ALA A 309 8.09 7.16 -0.79
CA ALA A 309 7.08 7.63 0.16
C ALA A 309 7.33 7.12 1.60
N GLN A 310 7.69 5.84 1.75
CA GLN A 310 8.08 5.25 3.02
C GLN A 310 9.31 5.95 3.62
N ALA A 311 10.37 6.14 2.82
CA ALA A 311 11.60 6.79 3.25
C ALA A 311 11.38 8.24 3.69
N VAL A 312 10.61 9.02 2.93
CA VAL A 312 10.29 10.43 3.26
C VAL A 312 9.51 10.54 4.57
N LEU A 313 8.65 9.57 4.87
CA LEU A 313 7.87 9.54 6.12
C LEU A 313 8.59 8.84 7.28
N GLY A 314 9.78 8.30 7.07
CA GLY A 314 10.57 7.61 8.09
C GLY A 314 10.07 6.20 8.43
N TYR A 315 9.26 5.59 7.58
CA TYR A 315 8.92 4.17 7.68
C TYR A 315 10.12 3.33 7.23
N ALA A 316 10.27 2.15 7.82
CA ALA A 316 11.22 1.17 7.31
C ALA A 316 10.84 0.84 5.85
N VAL A 317 11.83 0.76 4.97
CA VAL A 317 11.60 0.37 3.58
C VAL A 317 11.32 -1.14 3.56
N LEU A 318 10.03 -1.50 3.62
CA LEU A 318 9.59 -2.89 3.78
C LEU A 318 9.49 -3.66 2.45
N LEU A 319 9.34 -2.94 1.34
CA LEU A 319 9.28 -3.59 0.02
C LEU A 319 10.71 -3.96 -0.42
N PRO A 320 10.99 -5.25 -0.67
CA PRO A 320 12.33 -5.70 -1.03
C PRO A 320 12.82 -5.02 -2.32
N PHE A 321 14.11 -4.66 -2.33
CA PHE A 321 14.79 -4.24 -3.55
C PHE A 321 14.87 -5.44 -4.50
N TRP A 322 14.67 -5.21 -5.79
CA TRP A 322 14.88 -6.23 -6.78
C TRP A 322 16.33 -6.17 -7.26
N GLU A 323 17.22 -6.89 -6.58
CA GLU A 323 18.66 -6.97 -6.90
C GLU A 323 18.92 -7.62 -8.27
N GLY A 324 17.92 -8.23 -8.91
CA GLY A 324 18.08 -8.92 -10.20
C GLY A 324 18.06 -8.01 -11.43
N SER A 325 17.79 -6.70 -11.29
CA SER A 325 17.91 -5.76 -12.41
C SER A 325 19.32 -5.20 -12.36
N GLY A 326 20.25 -5.80 -13.10
CA GLY A 326 21.69 -5.47 -13.11
C GLY A 326 22.07 -4.03 -13.51
N ASN A 327 21.14 -3.07 -13.48
CA ASN A 327 21.41 -1.65 -13.51
C ASN A 327 21.72 -1.17 -12.08
N SER A 328 23.01 -1.20 -11.73
CA SER A 328 23.54 -0.67 -10.47
C SER A 328 23.17 0.80 -10.18
N GLU A 329 22.77 1.55 -11.20
CA GLU A 329 22.36 2.96 -11.08
C GLU A 329 21.05 3.15 -10.28
N ASP A 330 20.18 2.15 -10.24
CA ASP A 330 18.91 2.24 -9.50
C ASP A 330 19.08 1.99 -7.98
N GLU A 331 20.13 1.27 -7.57
CA GLU A 331 20.43 1.04 -6.14
C GLU A 331 20.96 2.31 -5.46
N GLU A 332 21.88 3.02 -6.13
CA GLU A 332 22.51 4.21 -5.57
C GLU A 332 21.50 5.33 -5.29
N MET A 333 20.37 5.37 -6.01
CA MET A 333 19.37 6.42 -5.82
C MET A 333 18.44 6.21 -4.61
N VAL A 334 18.31 4.99 -4.08
CA VAL A 334 17.48 4.76 -2.87
C VAL A 334 18.31 4.99 -1.60
N ASP A 335 19.60 4.65 -1.64
CA ASP A 335 20.53 4.92 -0.53
C ASP A 335 21.05 6.38 -0.55
N GLY A 336 21.02 7.01 -1.72
CA GLY A 336 21.20 8.45 -1.89
C GLY A 336 20.06 9.23 -1.23
N ALA A 337 20.43 10.21 -0.40
CA ALA A 337 19.48 11.08 0.31
C ALA A 337 18.34 11.54 -0.61
N VAL A 338 17.10 11.19 -0.25
CA VAL A 338 15.91 11.56 -1.02
C VAL A 338 15.90 13.07 -1.26
N ARG A 339 16.19 13.47 -2.50
CA ARG A 339 16.34 14.88 -2.88
C ARG A 339 14.99 15.48 -3.23
N ALA A 340 14.69 16.64 -2.66
CA ALA A 340 13.52 17.42 -3.09
C ALA A 340 13.66 17.84 -4.56
N TRP A 341 12.55 17.81 -5.30
CA TRP A 341 12.51 18.22 -6.70
C TRP A 341 12.43 19.73 -6.85
N THR A 342 13.22 20.27 -7.79
CA THR A 342 13.01 21.63 -8.29
C THR A 342 11.73 21.71 -9.13
N LYS A 343 11.24 22.92 -9.44
CA LYS A 343 10.10 23.10 -10.36
C LYS A 343 10.41 22.49 -11.75
N ALA A 344 11.66 22.56 -12.22
CA ALA A 344 12.08 22.00 -13.50
C ALA A 344 12.09 20.46 -13.44
N ASP A 345 12.76 19.88 -12.45
CA ASP A 345 12.84 18.42 -12.25
C ASP A 345 11.45 17.80 -12.17
N ALA A 346 10.53 18.42 -11.41
CA ALA A 346 9.18 17.92 -11.24
C ALA A 346 8.39 17.93 -12.55
N VAL A 347 8.55 18.96 -13.39
CA VAL A 347 7.87 19.04 -14.69
C VAL A 347 8.45 18.03 -15.65
N GLU A 348 9.78 17.90 -15.71
CA GLU A 348 10.46 16.90 -16.54
C GLU A 348 10.04 15.48 -16.17
N ALA A 349 10.03 15.16 -14.86
CA ALA A 349 9.59 13.86 -14.38
C ALA A 349 8.13 13.56 -14.75
N VAL A 350 7.22 14.56 -14.66
CA VAL A 350 5.82 14.40 -15.08
C VAL A 350 5.68 14.24 -16.59
N MET A 351 6.49 14.94 -17.38
CA MET A 351 6.50 14.79 -18.85
C MET A 351 6.98 13.40 -19.27
N GLN A 352 8.06 12.90 -18.65
CA GLN A 352 8.54 11.54 -18.88
C GLN A 352 7.49 10.51 -18.46
N GLU A 353 6.89 10.66 -17.29
CA GLU A 353 5.80 9.79 -16.83
C GLU A 353 4.62 9.79 -17.80
N THR A 354 4.26 10.96 -18.34
CA THR A 354 3.18 11.07 -19.33
C THR A 354 3.51 10.32 -20.61
N LYS A 355 4.77 10.35 -21.06
CA LYS A 355 5.23 9.59 -22.22
C LYS A 355 5.10 8.09 -21.97
N ASP A 356 5.60 7.60 -20.84
CA ASP A 356 5.57 6.18 -20.48
C ASP A 356 4.11 5.68 -20.36
N LEU A 357 3.22 6.53 -19.81
CA LEU A 357 1.79 6.27 -19.75
C LEU A 357 1.17 6.23 -21.15
N MET A 358 1.49 7.17 -22.03
CA MET A 358 0.95 7.15 -23.40
C MET A 358 1.43 5.93 -24.20
N GLU A 359 2.63 5.44 -23.94
CA GLU A 359 3.21 4.26 -24.59
C GLU A 359 2.49 2.97 -24.17
N GLU A 360 2.23 2.80 -22.88
CA GLU A 360 1.52 1.64 -22.30
C GLU A 360 0.16 1.34 -22.96
N TRP A 361 -0.56 2.37 -23.41
CA TRP A 361 -1.89 2.21 -24.03
C TRP A 361 -1.91 2.57 -25.52
N ARG A 362 -0.74 2.71 -26.14
CA ARG A 362 -0.63 2.86 -27.60
C ARG A 362 -0.80 1.53 -28.31
N GLU A 363 -0.35 0.43 -27.69
CA GLU A 363 -0.24 -0.90 -28.32
C GLU A 363 -1.60 -1.51 -28.71
N ASP A 364 -2.67 -1.22 -27.96
CA ASP A 364 -4.04 -1.70 -28.25
C ASP A 364 -4.58 -1.29 -29.62
N TYR A 365 -3.99 -0.28 -30.29
CA TYR A 365 -4.43 0.19 -31.60
C TYR A 365 -3.66 -0.40 -32.77
N ALA A 366 -2.45 -0.93 -32.54
CA ALA A 366 -1.61 -1.44 -33.61
C ALA A 366 -1.95 -2.91 -33.96
N ASP A 367 -2.38 -3.70 -32.97
CA ASP A 367 -2.51 -5.15 -33.10
C ASP A 367 -3.83 -5.63 -33.74
N VAL A 368 -4.83 -4.74 -33.85
CA VAL A 368 -6.15 -5.09 -34.41
C VAL A 368 -6.18 -5.02 -35.95
N GLY A 369 -5.10 -4.56 -36.58
CA GLY A 369 -5.04 -4.32 -38.03
C GLY A 369 -4.66 -5.53 -38.88
N ASP A 370 -3.74 -6.37 -38.42
CA ASP A 370 -3.05 -7.32 -39.31
C ASP A 370 -3.45 -8.79 -39.10
N GLU A 371 -4.06 -9.15 -37.97
CA GLU A 371 -4.32 -10.56 -37.63
C GLU A 371 -5.78 -11.01 -37.83
N SER A 372 -6.68 -10.07 -38.17
CA SER A 372 -8.08 -10.37 -38.52
C SER A 372 -8.37 -10.18 -40.00
N ALA A 373 -7.38 -10.45 -40.86
CA ALA A 373 -7.66 -10.86 -42.22
C ALA A 373 -8.24 -12.28 -42.17
N VAL A 374 -9.54 -12.38 -41.89
CA VAL A 374 -10.31 -13.60 -42.17
C VAL A 374 -10.22 -13.79 -43.68
N LEU A 375 -9.27 -14.61 -44.12
CA LEU A 375 -9.24 -15.15 -45.47
C LEU A 375 -10.52 -15.97 -45.61
N VAL A 376 -11.58 -15.32 -46.09
CA VAL A 376 -12.75 -16.03 -46.60
C VAL A 376 -12.23 -16.72 -47.84
N ASP A 377 -11.94 -18.01 -47.70
CA ASP A 377 -11.66 -18.89 -48.82
C ASP A 377 -12.88 -18.82 -49.74
N VAL A 378 -12.75 -18.06 -50.83
CA VAL A 378 -13.78 -17.99 -51.85
C VAL A 378 -13.64 -19.30 -52.60
N GLU A 379 -14.42 -20.30 -52.21
CA GLU A 379 -14.58 -21.52 -52.99
C GLU A 379 -15.05 -21.13 -54.41
N ASP A 380 -14.11 -21.14 -55.36
CA ASP A 380 -14.37 -21.00 -56.78
C ASP A 380 -15.28 -22.16 -57.21
N SER A 381 -16.58 -21.87 -57.26
CA SER A 381 -17.60 -22.72 -57.85
C SER A 381 -17.40 -22.76 -59.37
N SER A 382 -16.36 -23.46 -59.81
CA SER A 382 -16.13 -23.82 -61.20
C SER A 382 -16.96 -25.07 -61.55
N ASP A 383 -18.28 -24.91 -61.49
CA ASP A 383 -19.20 -25.89 -62.07
C ASP A 383 -19.52 -25.43 -63.50
N GLY A 384 -18.85 -26.06 -64.45
CA GLY A 384 -18.92 -25.72 -65.87
C GLY A 384 -18.42 -26.85 -66.77
N THR A 385 -19.01 -28.04 -66.61
CA THR A 385 -19.12 -29.03 -67.70
C THR A 385 -20.29 -28.66 -68.61
N PRO A 386 -20.39 -29.13 -69.87
CA PRO A 386 -19.74 -30.32 -70.47
C PRO A 386 -18.63 -30.07 -71.51
#